data_AF-A0A9W8RWR5-F1
#
_entry.id   AF-A0A9W8RWR5-F1
#
_cell.length_a   1.000
_cell.length_b   1.000
_cell.length_c   1.000
_cell.angle_alpha   90.00
_cell.angle_beta   90.00
_cell.angle_gamma   90.00
#
_symmetry.space_group_name_H-M   'P 1'
#
loop_
_entity.id
_entity.type
_entity.pdbx_description
1 polymer ?
#
loop_
_entity_poly.entity_id
_entity_poly.type
_entity_poly.pdbx_seq_one_letter_code
_entity_poly.pdbx_strand_id
1 'polypeptide(L)'
;MSIGPYGFTAAGIAQLGNQADLLIPPTFLDTPQVAIIIKVVCILVSLWLWGLAMWFFLVCVGALWKYTRAGTHMPFQMTWWSFVFPNTALVTATSVMGTIFESNGLHIFASIMTAAIIIIWAIIFVRMCWSLKARKLLWPKDDN
;
A
#
# COMPACT_ATOMS: atom_id res chain seq x y z
N MET A 1 -10.72 2.99 -0.78
CA MET A 1 -9.35 3.00 -1.31
C MET A 1 -9.08 1.67 -2.00
N SER A 2 -9.08 1.64 -3.33
CA SER A 2 -8.78 0.43 -4.12
C SER A 2 -7.28 0.33 -4.44
N ILE A 3 -6.41 0.51 -3.43
CA ILE A 3 -4.93 0.50 -3.61
C ILE A 3 -4.31 -0.79 -3.08
N GLY A 4 -4.94 -1.37 -2.04
CA GLY A 4 -4.44 -2.56 -1.34
C GLY A 4 -4.25 -3.78 -2.23
N PRO A 5 -5.27 -4.21 -3.01
CA PRO A 5 -5.14 -5.39 -3.86
C PRO A 5 -4.00 -5.26 -4.87
N TYR A 6 -3.83 -4.10 -5.50
CA TYR A 6 -2.78 -3.87 -6.50
C TYR A 6 -1.39 -3.83 -5.87
N GLY A 7 -1.23 -3.15 -4.72
CA GLY A 7 0.05 -3.08 -4.01
C GLY A 7 0.54 -4.46 -3.53
N PHE A 8 -0.33 -5.25 -2.89
CA PHE A 8 0.04 -6.59 -2.44
C PHE A 8 0.28 -7.55 -3.62
N THR A 9 -0.51 -7.45 -4.69
CA THR A 9 -0.30 -8.27 -5.88
C THR A 9 1.02 -7.92 -6.58
N ALA A 10 1.34 -6.63 -6.73
CA ALA A 10 2.61 -6.19 -7.29
C ALA A 10 3.80 -6.69 -6.47
N ALA A 11 3.75 -6.56 -5.14
CA ALA A 11 4.80 -7.06 -4.26
C ALA A 11 4.93 -8.60 -4.29
N GLY A 12 3.81 -9.32 -4.40
CA GLY A 12 3.79 -10.78 -4.50
C GLY A 12 4.40 -11.29 -5.80
N ILE A 13 3.95 -10.77 -6.95
CA ILE A 13 4.46 -11.18 -8.27
C ILE A 13 5.94 -10.84 -8.41
N ALA A 14 6.37 -9.68 -7.92
CA ALA A 14 7.76 -9.25 -7.96
C ALA A 14 8.68 -10.19 -7.16
N GLN A 15 8.24 -10.63 -5.96
CA GLN A 15 8.98 -11.59 -5.15
C GLN A 15 9.03 -12.98 -5.79
N LEU A 16 7.91 -13.45 -6.36
CA LEU A 16 7.86 -14.72 -7.09
C LEU A 16 8.82 -14.71 -8.29
N GLY A 17 8.83 -13.62 -9.06
CA GLY A 17 9.77 -13.42 -10.17
C GLY A 17 11.23 -13.47 -9.70
N ASN A 18 11.54 -12.88 -8.55
CA ASN A 18 12.90 -12.89 -8.01
C ASN A 18 13.34 -14.27 -7.49
N GLN A 19 12.40 -15.15 -7.13
CA GLN A 19 12.66 -16.54 -6.73
C GLN A 19 12.57 -17.53 -7.89
N ALA A 20 12.30 -17.08 -9.12
CA ALA A 20 12.13 -17.96 -10.28
C ALA A 20 13.35 -18.85 -10.54
N ASP A 21 14.57 -18.32 -10.34
CA ASP A 21 15.81 -19.09 -10.53
C ASP A 21 15.98 -20.25 -9.53
N LEU A 22 15.32 -20.18 -8.36
CA LEU A 22 15.34 -21.24 -7.35
C LEU A 22 14.23 -22.27 -7.55
N LEU A 23 13.10 -21.84 -8.11
CA LEU A 23 11.89 -22.66 -8.25
C LEU A 23 11.84 -23.41 -9.59
N ILE A 24 12.49 -22.89 -10.63
CA ILE A 24 12.40 -23.44 -11.98
C ILE A 24 13.61 -24.33 -12.26
N PRO A 25 13.41 -25.61 -12.60
CA PRO A 25 14.50 -26.50 -12.96
C PRO A 25 15.25 -26.01 -14.21
N PRO A 26 16.58 -26.20 -14.29
CA PRO A 26 17.38 -25.77 -15.45
C PRO A 26 17.02 -26.49 -16.76
N THR A 27 16.35 -27.63 -16.70
CA THR A 27 15.82 -28.40 -17.84
C THR A 27 14.35 -28.11 -18.16
N PHE A 28 13.73 -27.12 -17.51
CA PHE A 28 12.35 -26.78 -17.76
C PHE A 28 12.18 -26.26 -19.20
N LEU A 29 11.26 -26.88 -19.97
CA LEU A 29 11.01 -26.60 -21.40
C LEU A 29 12.27 -26.66 -22.30
N ASP A 30 13.26 -27.49 -21.93
CA ASP A 30 14.53 -27.67 -22.67
C ASP A 30 15.29 -26.36 -22.97
N THR A 31 15.01 -25.31 -22.20
CA THR A 31 15.56 -23.96 -22.45
C THR A 31 16.11 -23.38 -21.14
N PRO A 32 17.44 -23.14 -21.03
CA PRO A 32 18.06 -22.70 -19.78
C PRO A 32 17.69 -21.25 -19.37
N GLN A 33 17.03 -20.49 -20.24
CA GLN A 33 16.71 -19.07 -20.05
C GLN A 33 15.30 -18.81 -19.50
N VAL A 34 14.50 -19.86 -19.28
CA VAL A 34 13.08 -19.70 -18.91
C VAL A 34 12.91 -18.98 -17.57
N ALA A 35 13.78 -19.25 -16.60
CA ALA A 35 13.74 -18.59 -15.29
C ALA A 35 13.96 -17.07 -15.39
N ILE A 36 14.92 -16.64 -16.22
CA ILE A 36 15.21 -15.22 -16.48
C ILE A 36 14.01 -14.56 -17.19
N ILE A 37 13.42 -15.23 -18.18
CA ILE A 37 12.25 -14.70 -18.90
C ILE A 37 11.08 -14.49 -17.94
N ILE A 38 10.78 -15.47 -17.09
CA ILE A 38 9.70 -15.38 -16.10
C ILE A 38 9.98 -14.26 -15.10
N LYS A 39 11.22 -14.12 -14.63
CA LYS A 39 11.63 -13.01 -13.76
C LYS A 39 11.34 -11.66 -14.41
N VAL A 40 11.75 -11.46 -15.66
CA VAL A 40 11.50 -10.21 -16.41
C VAL A 40 10.01 -9.92 -16.56
N VAL A 41 9.21 -10.93 -16.95
CA VAL A 41 7.76 -10.78 -17.11
C VAL A 41 7.09 -10.42 -15.78
N CYS A 42 7.44 -11.11 -14.69
CA CYS A 42 6.92 -10.83 -13.36
C CYS A 42 7.26 -9.41 -12.90
N ILE A 43 8.49 -8.96 -13.12
CA ILE A 43 8.91 -7.59 -12.78
C ILE A 43 8.10 -6.56 -13.59
N LEU A 44 7.91 -6.79 -14.89
CA LEU A 44 7.17 -5.87 -15.77
C LEU A 44 5.70 -5.73 -15.34
N VAL A 45 5.02 -6.86 -15.07
CA VAL A 45 3.64 -6.86 -14.56
C VAL A 45 3.55 -6.15 -13.21
N SER A 46 4.51 -6.43 -12.32
CA SER A 46 4.55 -5.81 -11.00
C SER A 46 4.79 -4.30 -11.08
N LEU A 47 5.64 -3.84 -12.00
CA LEU A 47 5.90 -2.43 -12.24
C LEU A 47 4.64 -1.71 -12.73
N TRP A 48 3.89 -2.34 -13.64
CA TRP A 48 2.63 -1.79 -14.13
C TRP A 48 1.57 -1.66 -13.02
N LEU A 49 1.41 -2.71 -12.21
CA LEU A 49 0.49 -2.71 -11.06
C LEU A 49 0.91 -1.69 -9.99
N TRP A 50 2.22 -1.54 -9.75
CA TRP A 50 2.75 -0.50 -8.86
C TRP A 50 2.42 0.91 -9.37
N GLY A 51 2.60 1.16 -10.68
CA GLY A 51 2.23 2.43 -11.30
C GLY A 51 0.74 2.76 -11.17
N LEU A 52 -0.13 1.76 -11.35
CA LEU A 52 -1.58 1.91 -11.15
C LEU A 52 -1.93 2.21 -9.68
N ALA A 53 -1.26 1.54 -8.74
CA ALA A 53 -1.45 1.79 -7.31
C ALA A 53 -1.00 3.20 -6.90
N MET A 54 0.13 3.68 -7.44
CA MET A 54 0.62 5.06 -7.26
C MET A 54 -0.37 6.09 -7.82
N TRP A 55 -0.93 5.84 -9.00
CA TRP A 55 -1.95 6.71 -9.59
C TRP A 55 -3.18 6.84 -8.68
N PHE A 56 -3.74 5.71 -8.21
CA PHE A 56 -4.88 5.74 -7.31
C PHE A 56 -4.58 6.41 -5.97
N PHE A 57 -3.34 6.29 -5.47
CA PHE A 57 -2.90 7.02 -4.29
C PHE A 57 -2.94 8.54 -4.50
N LEU A 58 -2.39 9.04 -5.61
CA LEU A 58 -2.43 10.48 -5.93
C LEU A 58 -3.86 10.99 -6.05
N VAL A 59 -4.75 10.24 -6.70
CA VAL A 59 -6.18 10.59 -6.80
C VAL A 59 -6.83 10.65 -5.42
N CYS A 60 -6.54 9.69 -4.53
CA CYS A 60 -7.08 9.70 -3.17
C CYS A 60 -6.57 10.89 -2.35
N VAL A 61 -5.28 11.22 -2.46
CA VAL A 61 -4.68 12.39 -1.78
C VAL A 61 -5.29 13.69 -2.31
N GLY A 62 -5.47 13.81 -3.62
CA GLY A 62 -6.12 14.98 -4.23
C GLY A 62 -7.58 15.14 -3.81
N ALA A 63 -8.33 14.04 -3.75
CA ALA A 63 -9.71 14.04 -3.25
C ALA A 63 -9.79 14.42 -1.77
N LEU A 64 -8.88 13.89 -0.94
CA LEU A 64 -8.78 14.24 0.48
C LEU A 64 -8.45 15.73 0.65
N TRP A 65 -7.46 16.25 -0.08
CA TRP A 65 -7.07 17.66 -0.05
C TRP A 65 -8.24 18.59 -0.40
N LYS A 66 -9.00 18.25 -1.45
CA LYS A 66 -10.20 18.99 -1.85
C LYS A 66 -11.26 18.99 -0.72
N TYR A 67 -11.43 17.87 -0.04
CA TYR A 67 -12.40 17.74 1.05
C TYR A 67 -11.96 18.49 2.32
N THR A 68 -10.69 18.43 2.70
CA THR A 68 -10.14 19.14 3.86
C THR A 68 -10.21 20.66 3.68
N ARG A 69 -10.00 21.15 2.45
CA ARG A 69 -10.11 22.59 2.11
C ARG A 69 -11.57 23.09 2.12
N ALA A 70 -12.56 22.21 1.96
CA ALA A 70 -13.98 22.56 1.98
C ALA A 70 -14.55 22.79 3.39
N GLY A 71 -13.73 22.67 4.46
CA GLY A 71 -14.12 23.04 5.83
C GLY A 71 -15.08 22.05 6.51
N THR A 72 -15.43 20.95 5.86
CA THR A 72 -16.36 19.95 6.42
C THR A 72 -15.64 19.11 7.48
N HIS A 73 -15.94 19.39 8.76
CA HIS A 73 -15.54 18.56 9.89
C HIS A 73 -16.17 17.16 9.74
N MET A 74 -15.42 16.21 9.18
CA MET A 74 -15.88 14.84 9.09
C MET A 74 -15.89 14.24 10.51
N PRO A 75 -17.03 13.74 11.01
CA PRO A 75 -17.06 13.04 12.29
C PRO A 75 -16.07 11.87 12.25
N PHE A 76 -15.40 11.59 13.37
CA PHE A 76 -14.50 10.44 13.47
C PHE A 76 -15.31 9.17 13.19
N GLN A 77 -14.97 8.47 12.12
CA GLN A 77 -15.58 7.20 11.73
C GLN A 77 -14.50 6.14 11.61
N MET A 78 -14.87 4.87 11.88
CA MET A 78 -13.99 3.70 11.75
C MET A 78 -13.28 3.63 10.40
N THR A 79 -13.86 4.26 9.37
CA THR A 79 -13.35 4.43 8.00
C THR A 79 -11.97 5.09 7.91
N TRP A 80 -11.47 5.75 8.95
CA TRP A 80 -10.12 6.33 8.95
C TRP A 80 -9.02 5.26 8.88
N TRP A 81 -9.26 4.05 9.41
CA TRP A 81 -8.34 2.92 9.28
C TRP A 81 -8.10 2.51 7.81
N SER A 82 -9.06 2.80 6.93
CA SER A 82 -8.93 2.57 5.48
C SER A 82 -7.86 3.43 4.81
N PHE A 83 -7.30 4.44 5.48
CA PHE A 83 -6.13 5.18 4.99
C PHE A 83 -4.80 4.51 5.32
N VAL A 84 -4.73 3.63 6.32
CA VAL A 84 -3.46 2.99 6.72
C VAL A 84 -3.24 1.72 5.90
N PHE A 85 -4.26 0.86 5.83
CA PHE A 85 -4.11 -0.49 5.28
C PHE A 85 -3.71 -0.52 3.79
N PRO A 86 -4.41 0.20 2.87
CA PRO A 86 -4.07 0.19 1.45
C PRO A 86 -2.72 0.86 1.14
N ASN A 87 -2.37 1.89 1.92
CA ASN A 87 -1.10 2.60 1.74
C ASN A 87 0.09 1.77 2.20
N THR A 88 -0.10 0.88 3.18
CA THR A 88 0.94 -0.06 3.60
C THR A 88 1.30 -1.01 2.44
N ALA A 89 0.31 -1.49 1.68
CA ALA A 89 0.55 -2.30 0.50
C ALA A 89 1.38 -1.56 -0.57
N LEU A 90 1.10 -0.28 -0.77
CA LEU A 90 1.85 0.57 -1.71
C LEU A 90 3.30 0.80 -1.27
N VAL A 91 3.53 0.97 0.03
CA VAL A 91 4.88 1.08 0.61
C VAL A 91 5.67 -0.21 0.42
N THR A 92 5.06 -1.37 0.71
CA THR A 92 5.71 -2.66 0.50
C THR A 92 6.06 -2.87 -0.97
N ALA A 93 5.15 -2.56 -1.90
CA ALA A 93 5.43 -2.65 -3.33
C ALA A 93 6.57 -1.72 -3.75
N THR A 94 6.59 -0.48 -3.25
CA THR A 94 7.68 0.48 -3.50
C THR A 94 9.03 -0.01 -2.97
N SER A 95 9.05 -0.61 -1.77
CA SER A 95 10.29 -1.16 -1.19
C SER A 95 10.82 -2.35 -1.99
N VAL A 96 9.93 -3.23 -2.46
CA VAL A 96 10.31 -4.35 -3.33
C VAL A 96 10.86 -3.84 -4.66
N MET A 97 10.23 -2.82 -5.26
CA MET A 97 10.74 -2.17 -6.47
C MET A 97 12.11 -1.53 -6.24
N GLY A 98 12.32 -0.84 -5.11
CA GLY A 98 13.62 -0.27 -4.76
C GLY A 98 14.73 -1.32 -4.71
N THR A 99 14.41 -2.50 -4.18
CA THR A 99 15.34 -3.64 -4.11
C THR A 99 15.63 -4.21 -5.50
N ILE A 100 14.62 -4.34 -6.36
CA ILE A 100 14.76 -4.91 -7.71
C ILE A 100 15.55 -3.99 -8.65
N PHE A 101 15.33 -2.68 -8.55
CA PHE A 101 16.05 -1.70 -9.37
C PHE A 101 17.35 -1.20 -8.74
N GLU A 102 17.75 -1.75 -7.59
CA GLU A 102 18.91 -1.32 -6.80
C GLU A 102 18.97 0.21 -6.62
N SER A 103 17.81 0.85 -6.45
CA SER A 103 17.68 2.30 -6.48
C SER A 103 17.49 2.87 -5.08
N ASN A 104 18.53 3.57 -4.61
CA ASN A 104 18.48 4.29 -3.33
C ASN A 104 17.33 5.32 -3.27
N GLY A 105 16.96 5.92 -4.41
CA GLY A 105 15.86 6.89 -4.48
C GLY A 105 14.50 6.28 -4.11
N LEU A 106 14.23 5.06 -4.60
CA LEU A 106 13.00 4.33 -4.28
C LEU A 106 12.97 3.87 -2.82
N HIS A 107 14.10 3.48 -2.25
CA HIS A 107 14.21 3.14 -0.83
C HIS A 107 13.93 4.34 0.08
N ILE A 108 14.48 5.51 -0.25
CA ILE A 108 14.21 6.75 0.48
C ILE A 108 12.72 7.10 0.36
N PHE A 109 12.14 7.01 -0.84
CA PHE A 109 10.72 7.27 -1.06
C PHE A 109 9.82 6.33 -0.24
N ALA A 110 10.10 5.02 -0.25
CA ALA A 110 9.40 4.04 0.57
C ALA A 110 9.51 4.36 2.08
N SER A 111 10.68 4.80 2.52
CA SER A 111 10.93 5.19 3.92
C SER A 111 10.09 6.40 4.33
N ILE A 112 10.03 7.43 3.48
CA ILE A 112 9.22 8.64 3.72
C ILE A 112 7.73 8.27 3.80
N MET A 113 7.24 7.44 2.87
CA MET A 113 5.86 6.98 2.89
C MET A 113 5.55 6.15 4.14
N THR A 114 6.49 5.31 4.59
CA THR A 114 6.36 4.55 5.84
C THR A 114 6.20 5.48 7.05
N ALA A 115 7.06 6.49 7.16
CA ALA A 115 6.98 7.47 8.24
C ALA A 115 5.64 8.23 8.23
N ALA A 116 5.14 8.62 7.05
CA ALA A 116 3.84 9.27 6.91
C ALA A 116 2.69 8.36 7.38
N ILE A 117 2.72 7.07 7.04
CA ILE A 117 1.73 6.09 7.49
C ILE A 117 1.76 5.93 9.01
N ILE A 118 2.95 5.86 9.63
CA ILE A 118 3.10 5.76 11.09
C ILE A 118 2.48 6.98 11.78
N ILE A 119 2.71 8.18 11.25
CA ILE A 119 2.13 9.41 11.79
C ILE A 119 0.60 9.37 11.70
N ILE A 120 0.04 9.01 10.54
CA ILE A 120 -1.41 8.88 10.34
C ILE A 120 -1.98 7.83 11.29
N TRP A 121 -1.31 6.69 11.44
CA TRP A 121 -1.70 5.62 12.36
C TRP A 121 -1.74 6.11 13.80
N ALA A 122 -0.71 6.83 14.26
CA ALA A 122 -0.67 7.40 15.60
C ALA A 122 -1.81 8.41 15.84
N ILE A 123 -2.09 9.27 14.86
CA ILE A 123 -3.22 10.23 14.92
C ILE A 123 -4.55 9.49 15.06
N ILE A 124 -4.79 8.46 14.23
CA ILE A 124 -6.01 7.64 14.27
C ILE A 124 -6.13 6.94 15.63
N PHE A 125 -5.04 6.36 16.12
CA PHE A 125 -5.00 5.66 17.40
C PHE A 125 -5.33 6.60 18.56
N VAL A 126 -4.72 7.78 18.61
CA VAL A 126 -5.01 8.80 19.65
C VAL A 126 -6.47 9.24 19.57
N ARG A 127 -7.00 9.52 18.37
CA ARG A 127 -8.42 9.88 18.17
C ARG A 127 -9.36 8.75 18.57
N MET A 128 -8.99 7.50 18.34
CA MET A 128 -9.75 6.31 18.77
C MET A 128 -9.78 6.21 20.30
N CYS A 129 -8.62 6.33 20.96
CA CYS A 129 -8.54 6.35 22.43
C CYS A 129 -9.35 7.50 23.04
N TRP A 130 -9.34 8.67 22.41
CA TRP A 130 -10.12 9.83 22.85
C TRP A 130 -11.63 9.61 22.67
N SER A 131 -12.05 9.03 21.54
CA SER A 131 -13.44 8.67 21.26
C SER A 131 -13.97 7.59 22.22
N LEU A 132 -13.13 6.60 22.56
CA LEU A 132 -13.43 5.58 23.56
C LEU A 132 -13.60 6.20 24.97
N LYS A 133 -12.69 7.11 25.37
CA LYS A 133 -12.84 7.86 26.64
C LYS A 133 -14.09 8.74 26.66
N ALA A 134 -14.50 9.29 25.52
CA ALA A 134 -15.71 10.11 25.39
C ALA A 134 -17.04 9.31 25.41
N ARG A 135 -17.00 7.97 25.58
CA ARG A 135 -18.16 7.06 25.71
C ARG A 135 -19.26 7.20 24.64
N LYS A 136 -18.98 7.76 23.46
CA LYS A 136 -19.98 7.95 22.39
C LYS A 136 -20.32 6.69 21.57
N LEU A 137 -19.71 5.54 21.88
CA LEU A 137 -19.83 4.32 21.07
C LEU A 137 -20.64 3.18 21.76
N LEU A 138 -20.89 3.26 23.07
CA LEU A 138 -21.54 2.19 23.84
C LEU A 138 -22.95 2.51 24.34
N TRP A 139 -23.45 3.73 24.11
CA TRP A 139 -24.79 4.12 24.53
C TRP A 139 -25.48 4.82 23.36
N PRO A 140 -26.36 4.13 22.60
CA PRO A 140 -27.39 4.85 21.88
C PRO A 140 -28.17 5.60 22.95
N LYS A 141 -28.17 6.94 22.91
CA LYS A 141 -29.26 7.65 23.55
C LYS A 141 -30.50 7.28 22.74
N ASP A 142 -31.30 6.39 23.28
CA ASP A 142 -32.72 6.33 22.92
C ASP A 142 -33.27 7.70 23.29
N ASP A 143 -33.41 8.55 22.27
CA ASP A 143 -34.14 9.80 22.39
C ASP A 143 -35.62 9.43 22.57
N ASN A 144 -36.11 9.56 23.81
CA ASN A 144 -37.53 9.68 24.14
C ASN A 144 -38.01 11.11 23.89
#